data_AF-A0A7S1XJI4-F1
#
_entry.id   AF-A0A7S1XJI4-F1
#
_cell.length_a   1.000
_cell.length_b   1.000
_cell.length_c   1.000
_cell.angle_alpha   90.00
_cell.angle_beta   90.00
_cell.angle_gamma   90.00
#
_symmetry.space_group_name_H-M   'P 1'
#
loop_
_entity.id
_entity.type
_entity.pdbx_description
1 polymer ?
#
loop_
_entity_poly.entity_id
_entity_poly.type
_entity_poly.pdbx_seq_one_letter_code
_entity_poly.pdbx_strand_id
1 'polypeptide(L)'
;MTRCDLERVQEWFASGALVHPLSGPTTVELVRTLYSRCLRERDALPANPGREAEEEQLRRELALPDDAHVALFVLDGLGLELLQTLPESAFLRRHFRRPINAVFPSSTATAITSIATATYPAEHGILGWTLTLLEPPSQAADVGAAHSAPTQHTQHFPLRFNPLPFTPDPQQLDSVVPAPATSLEALGVSASEIFCTPSAWPQLDVPTIVNHAYIHGAYSEHHMRAHEKVEGGDIREVLANLRRFWLAQAAAAAQHKTHGLQQTASERTSAPAAATAAASLAYCYVNEPDHSCHEYGFDSKPARRALTVLNAALEEFWADINADAALGPSSVALVITADHGHRMVTSSQVQRLDSRLAACLAALPSTEPRAPCLHARPEMSAALESAWTASALTRKFALLSIAEAEQLRLFGPQPLSPQARRFAGDYVAVTDSGDIILNGEQPLYMVGWHGGLSRSEMLVPLIVATTANPAF
;
A
#
# COMPACT_ATOMS: atom_id res chain seq x y z
N MET A 1 -6.87 23.59 -31.86
CA MET A 1 -7.41 22.31 -31.37
C MET A 1 -6.34 21.69 -30.49
N THR A 2 -6.38 21.98 -29.19
CA THR A 2 -5.59 21.25 -28.20
C THR A 2 -6.21 19.88 -28.04
N ARG A 3 -5.40 18.82 -28.15
CA ARG A 3 -5.78 17.44 -27.83
C ARG A 3 -6.46 17.42 -26.46
N CYS A 4 -7.57 16.69 -26.31
CA CYS A 4 -8.20 16.53 -25.00
C CYS A 4 -7.19 15.82 -24.07
N ASP A 5 -6.99 16.29 -22.85
CA ASP A 5 -5.98 15.73 -21.92
C ASP A 5 -6.23 14.24 -21.64
N LEU A 6 -7.48 13.78 -21.74
CA LEU A 6 -7.85 12.37 -21.76
C LEU A 6 -7.16 11.58 -22.89
N GLU A 7 -7.22 12.08 -24.14
CA GLU A 7 -6.56 11.45 -25.30
C GLU A 7 -5.04 11.42 -25.10
N ARG A 8 -4.48 12.48 -24.52
CA ARG A 8 -3.05 12.56 -24.22
C ARG A 8 -2.61 11.47 -23.25
N VAL A 9 -3.38 11.22 -22.18
CA VAL A 9 -3.09 10.14 -21.22
C VAL A 9 -3.27 8.77 -21.86
N GLN A 10 -4.29 8.57 -22.69
CA GLN A 10 -4.48 7.32 -23.44
C GLN A 10 -3.30 7.01 -24.37
N GLU A 11 -2.74 8.02 -25.02
CA GLU A 11 -1.55 7.87 -25.86
C GLU A 11 -0.28 7.57 -25.05
N TRP A 12 -0.15 8.15 -23.87
CA TRP A 12 0.95 7.80 -22.96
C TRP A 12 0.89 6.34 -22.52
N PHE A 13 -0.31 5.79 -22.28
CA PHE A 13 -0.47 4.35 -22.07
C PHE A 13 -0.16 3.53 -23.33
N ALA A 14 -0.69 3.93 -24.49
CA ALA A 14 -0.49 3.20 -25.75
C ALA A 14 0.98 3.16 -26.20
N SER A 15 1.74 4.22 -25.92
CA SER A 15 3.18 4.30 -26.20
C SER A 15 4.06 3.64 -25.15
N GLY A 16 3.50 3.28 -23.99
CA GLY A 16 4.24 2.74 -22.85
C GLY A 16 5.04 3.79 -22.06
N ALA A 17 4.80 5.09 -22.30
CA ALA A 17 5.36 6.17 -21.49
C ALA A 17 4.84 6.12 -20.05
N LEU A 18 3.56 5.75 -19.90
CA LEU A 18 2.92 5.46 -18.62
C LEU A 18 2.47 4.00 -18.55
N VAL A 19 2.36 3.46 -17.34
CA VAL A 19 1.81 2.13 -17.07
C VAL A 19 0.41 2.29 -16.53
N HIS A 20 -0.57 1.73 -17.24
CA HIS A 20 -1.94 1.69 -16.74
C HIS A 20 -2.01 0.72 -15.53
N PRO A 21 -2.61 1.10 -14.39
CA PRO A 21 -2.61 0.26 -13.18
C PRO A 21 -3.14 -1.15 -13.43
N LEU A 22 -4.22 -1.26 -14.21
CA LEU A 22 -4.87 -2.53 -14.56
C LEU A 22 -4.31 -3.23 -15.81
N SER A 23 -3.12 -2.87 -16.31
CA SER A 23 -2.52 -3.49 -17.51
C SER A 23 -1.97 -4.91 -17.29
N GLY A 24 -1.91 -5.36 -16.05
CA GLY A 24 -1.49 -6.71 -15.64
C GLY A 24 -1.87 -6.95 -14.18
N PRO A 25 -1.43 -8.07 -13.57
CA PRO A 25 -1.69 -8.33 -12.15
C PRO A 25 -1.10 -7.23 -11.26
N THR A 26 -1.85 -6.85 -10.22
CA THR A 26 -1.43 -5.83 -9.26
C THR A 26 -1.05 -6.44 -7.91
N THR A 27 -0.53 -5.60 -7.01
CA THR A 27 -0.37 -5.94 -5.58
C THR A 27 -1.70 -6.37 -4.93
N VAL A 28 -2.85 -5.85 -5.39
CA VAL A 28 -4.18 -6.27 -4.92
C VAL A 28 -4.46 -7.72 -5.27
N GLU A 29 -4.29 -8.12 -6.54
CA GLU A 29 -4.48 -9.53 -6.93
C GLU A 29 -3.51 -10.47 -6.20
N LEU A 30 -2.27 -10.00 -5.93
CA LEU A 30 -1.30 -10.76 -5.16
C LEU A 30 -1.81 -11.05 -3.75
N VAL A 31 -2.19 -10.03 -2.98
CA VAL A 31 -2.65 -10.23 -1.61
C VAL A 31 -3.95 -11.02 -1.54
N ARG A 32 -4.87 -10.82 -2.50
CA ARG A 32 -6.11 -11.60 -2.58
C ARG A 32 -5.84 -13.08 -2.82
N THR A 33 -4.86 -13.39 -3.67
CA THR A 33 -4.40 -14.76 -3.92
C THR A 33 -3.80 -15.40 -2.66
N LEU A 34 -3.03 -14.64 -1.87
CA LEU A 34 -2.45 -15.11 -0.62
C LEU A 34 -3.50 -15.26 0.49
N TYR A 35 -4.37 -14.27 0.68
CA TYR A 35 -5.44 -14.27 1.67
C TYR A 35 -6.43 -15.41 1.42
N SER A 36 -6.90 -15.60 0.19
CA SER A 36 -7.83 -16.70 -0.15
C SER A 36 -7.26 -18.11 0.14
N ARG A 37 -5.92 -18.26 0.20
CA ARG A 37 -5.28 -19.51 0.61
C ARG A 37 -5.20 -19.67 2.13
N CYS A 38 -4.85 -18.59 2.84
CA CYS A 38 -4.58 -18.63 4.28
C CYS A 38 -5.82 -18.40 5.16
N LEU A 39 -6.90 -17.85 4.59
CA LEU A 39 -8.19 -17.70 5.27
C LEU A 39 -8.88 -19.05 5.38
N ARG A 40 -9.37 -19.37 6.59
CA ARG A 40 -10.15 -20.58 6.86
C ARG A 40 -11.49 -20.60 6.11
N GLU A 41 -12.03 -19.42 5.83
CA GLU A 41 -13.25 -19.22 5.05
C GLU A 41 -12.87 -18.61 3.68
N ARG A 42 -12.69 -19.47 2.67
CA ARG A 42 -12.31 -19.05 1.30
C ARG A 42 -13.32 -18.07 0.66
N ASP A 43 -14.56 -18.08 1.14
CA ASP A 43 -15.65 -17.22 0.66
C ASP A 43 -15.72 -15.85 1.38
N ALA A 44 -14.80 -15.56 2.30
CA ALA A 44 -14.81 -14.31 3.08
C ALA A 44 -14.34 -13.08 2.29
N LEU A 45 -13.56 -13.26 1.21
CA LEU A 45 -13.15 -12.13 0.38
C LEU A 45 -14.29 -11.74 -0.57
N PRO A 46 -14.66 -10.45 -0.64
CA PRO A 46 -15.60 -9.96 -1.65
C PRO A 46 -15.15 -10.34 -3.06
N ALA A 47 -16.07 -10.48 -4.02
CA ALA A 47 -15.69 -10.71 -5.42
C ALA A 47 -14.74 -9.62 -5.93
N ASN A 48 -13.83 -9.97 -6.86
CA ASN A 48 -12.94 -9.02 -7.55
C ASN A 48 -13.36 -8.86 -9.02
N PRO A 49 -14.52 -8.23 -9.27
CA PRO A 49 -15.14 -8.24 -10.59
C PRO A 49 -14.22 -7.66 -11.66
N GLY A 50 -13.93 -8.49 -12.67
CA GLY A 50 -13.13 -8.12 -13.84
C GLY A 50 -11.63 -8.31 -13.65
N ARG A 51 -11.20 -8.99 -12.59
CA ARG A 51 -9.79 -9.25 -12.24
C ARG A 51 -9.53 -10.71 -11.82
N GLU A 52 -10.52 -11.58 -11.97
CA GLU A 52 -10.44 -13.00 -11.59
C GLU A 52 -9.38 -13.75 -12.41
N ALA A 53 -9.15 -13.33 -13.66
CA ALA A 53 -8.15 -13.92 -14.54
C ALA A 53 -6.72 -13.66 -14.03
N GLU A 54 -6.43 -12.44 -13.58
CA GLU A 54 -5.15 -12.06 -12.98
C GLU A 54 -4.91 -12.76 -11.64
N GLU A 55 -5.95 -12.91 -10.80
CA GLU A 55 -5.84 -13.72 -9.58
C GLU A 55 -5.52 -15.18 -9.88
N GLU A 56 -6.21 -15.79 -10.85
CA GLU A 56 -5.96 -17.17 -11.25
C GLU A 56 -4.60 -17.35 -11.92
N GLN A 57 -4.12 -16.33 -12.64
CA GLN A 57 -2.75 -16.30 -13.14
C GLN A 57 -1.75 -16.34 -11.95
N LEU A 58 -1.88 -15.44 -10.98
CA LEU A 58 -1.00 -15.40 -9.81
C LEU A 58 -1.07 -16.69 -8.98
N ARG A 59 -2.26 -17.28 -8.82
CA ARG A 59 -2.46 -18.53 -8.09
C ARG A 59 -1.65 -19.68 -8.68
N ARG A 60 -1.66 -19.80 -10.01
CA ARG A 60 -0.90 -20.80 -10.78
C ARG A 60 0.59 -20.55 -10.72
N GLU A 61 1.02 -19.30 -10.83
CA GLU A 61 2.43 -18.96 -10.87
C GLU A 61 3.11 -19.04 -9.50
N LEU A 62 2.39 -18.72 -8.43
CA LEU A 62 2.85 -18.92 -7.06
C LEU A 62 2.99 -20.41 -6.73
N ALA A 63 2.10 -21.26 -7.27
CA ALA A 63 2.13 -22.72 -7.13
C ALA A 63 2.39 -23.24 -5.69
N LEU A 64 1.92 -22.51 -4.68
CA LEU A 64 2.16 -22.84 -3.27
C LEU A 64 1.29 -24.04 -2.86
N PRO A 65 1.85 -25.01 -2.11
CA PRO A 65 1.06 -26.08 -1.48
C PRO A 65 -0.01 -25.52 -0.52
N ASP A 66 -1.08 -26.27 -0.32
CA ASP A 66 -2.21 -25.85 0.54
C ASP A 66 -1.83 -25.71 2.02
N ASP A 67 -0.74 -26.34 2.46
CA ASP A 67 -0.20 -26.29 3.83
C ASP A 67 1.00 -25.34 3.96
N ALA A 68 1.25 -24.49 2.95
CA ALA A 68 2.40 -23.59 2.95
C ALA A 68 2.31 -22.50 4.04
N HIS A 69 3.44 -22.26 4.70
CA HIS A 69 3.66 -21.06 5.49
C HIS A 69 4.26 -19.97 4.61
N VAL A 70 3.57 -18.85 4.46
CA VAL A 70 3.96 -17.74 3.58
C VAL A 70 4.44 -16.56 4.41
N ALA A 71 5.57 -15.98 4.05
CA ALA A 71 5.96 -14.64 4.47
C ALA A 71 5.91 -13.70 3.27
N LEU A 72 5.00 -12.73 3.34
CA LEU A 72 4.91 -11.63 2.40
C LEU A 72 5.79 -10.48 2.89
N PHE A 73 6.85 -10.19 2.16
CA PHE A 73 7.68 -9.01 2.35
C PHE A 73 7.27 -7.91 1.38
N VAL A 74 6.96 -6.73 1.92
CA VAL A 74 6.80 -5.49 1.17
C VAL A 74 8.02 -4.62 1.46
N LEU A 75 8.91 -4.49 0.48
CA LEU A 75 10.10 -3.64 0.55
C LEU A 75 9.75 -2.29 -0.08
N ASP A 76 9.55 -1.28 0.75
CA ASP A 76 9.05 0.04 0.34
C ASP A 76 9.97 0.63 -0.75
N GLY A 77 9.36 1.08 -1.85
CA GLY A 77 10.09 1.80 -2.90
C GLY A 77 10.98 0.92 -3.78
N LEU A 78 10.97 -0.41 -3.63
CA LEU A 78 11.73 -1.33 -4.48
C LEU A 78 11.11 -1.50 -5.87
N GLY A 79 11.25 -0.46 -6.71
CA GLY A 79 10.91 -0.52 -8.12
C GLY A 79 11.85 -1.41 -8.93
N LEU A 80 11.42 -1.84 -10.12
CA LEU A 80 12.22 -2.74 -10.97
C LEU A 80 13.56 -2.15 -11.42
N GLU A 81 13.63 -0.86 -11.67
CA GLU A 81 14.88 -0.22 -12.10
C GLU A 81 15.96 -0.31 -11.00
N LEU A 82 15.56 -0.14 -9.74
CA LEU A 82 16.44 -0.32 -8.60
C LEU A 82 16.83 -1.79 -8.41
N LEU A 83 15.87 -2.73 -8.52
CA LEU A 83 16.16 -4.16 -8.47
C LEU A 83 17.23 -4.57 -9.52
N GLN A 84 17.16 -4.03 -10.73
CA GLN A 84 18.09 -4.31 -11.82
C GLN A 84 19.53 -3.84 -11.56
N THR A 85 19.75 -3.02 -10.52
CA THR A 85 21.11 -2.63 -10.11
C THR A 85 21.87 -3.73 -9.37
N LEU A 86 21.16 -4.76 -8.86
CA LEU A 86 21.79 -5.94 -8.28
C LEU A 86 22.35 -6.87 -9.37
N PRO A 87 23.44 -7.60 -9.08
CA PRO A 87 23.93 -8.63 -9.99
C PRO A 87 22.88 -9.73 -10.18
N GLU A 88 22.84 -10.37 -11.34
CA GLU A 88 21.86 -11.43 -11.64
C GLU A 88 21.95 -12.63 -10.68
N SER A 89 23.12 -12.83 -10.07
CA SER A 89 23.36 -13.85 -9.05
C SER A 89 22.81 -13.50 -7.66
N ALA A 90 22.36 -12.26 -7.43
CA ALA A 90 21.79 -11.86 -6.15
C ALA A 90 20.49 -12.63 -5.86
N PHE A 91 20.24 -12.97 -4.60
CA PHE A 91 19.02 -13.66 -4.16
C PHE A 91 17.72 -13.08 -4.76
N LEU A 92 17.50 -11.77 -4.62
CA LEU A 92 16.30 -11.10 -5.14
C LEU A 92 16.18 -11.23 -6.67
N ARG A 93 17.30 -11.20 -7.41
CA ARG A 93 17.33 -11.33 -8.87
C ARG A 93 17.12 -12.77 -9.33
N ARG A 94 17.70 -13.77 -8.63
CA ARG A 94 17.53 -15.20 -8.94
C ARG A 94 16.10 -15.69 -8.71
N HIS A 95 15.43 -15.17 -7.69
CA HIS A 95 14.04 -15.54 -7.36
C HIS A 95 12.98 -14.64 -7.99
N PHE A 96 13.40 -13.64 -8.78
CA PHE A 96 12.49 -12.78 -9.53
C PHE A 96 11.68 -13.59 -10.55
N ARG A 97 10.35 -13.37 -10.56
CA ARG A 97 9.43 -14.04 -11.48
C ARG A 97 8.98 -13.10 -12.59
N ARG A 98 8.44 -11.93 -12.24
CA ARG A 98 7.96 -10.95 -13.22
C ARG A 98 7.71 -9.57 -12.59
N PRO A 99 7.54 -8.51 -13.41
CA PRO A 99 6.86 -7.29 -12.99
C PRO A 99 5.39 -7.55 -12.60
N ILE A 100 4.93 -6.98 -11.50
CA ILE A 100 3.51 -6.70 -11.24
C ILE A 100 3.32 -5.19 -11.07
N ASN A 101 2.08 -4.72 -11.10
CA ASN A 101 1.78 -3.30 -11.00
C ASN A 101 1.47 -2.90 -9.55
N ALA A 102 2.01 -1.75 -9.14
CA ALA A 102 1.48 -0.98 -8.02
C ALA A 102 0.05 -0.51 -8.33
N VAL A 103 -0.66 -0.08 -7.29
CA VAL A 103 -1.92 0.66 -7.44
C VAL A 103 -1.63 2.14 -7.78
N PHE A 104 -2.66 2.89 -8.20
CA PHE A 104 -2.56 4.33 -8.41
C PHE A 104 -3.45 5.11 -7.44
N PRO A 105 -2.94 6.19 -6.81
CA PRO A 105 -1.56 6.67 -6.86
C PRO A 105 -0.52 5.67 -6.31
N SER A 106 0.66 5.64 -6.92
CA SER A 106 1.76 4.74 -6.54
C SER A 106 2.47 5.25 -5.29
N SER A 107 1.75 5.24 -4.17
CA SER A 107 2.16 5.78 -2.88
C SER A 107 2.00 4.75 -1.78
N THR A 108 2.91 4.76 -0.81
CA THR A 108 2.91 3.90 0.38
C THR A 108 1.53 3.88 1.04
N ALA A 109 0.94 5.05 1.36
CA ALA A 109 -0.34 5.11 2.07
C ALA A 109 -1.47 4.42 1.29
N THR A 110 -1.50 4.62 -0.03
CA THR A 110 -2.48 4.01 -0.93
C THR A 110 -2.24 2.51 -1.07
N ALA A 111 -1.02 2.10 -1.41
CA ALA A 111 -0.67 0.72 -1.70
C ALA A 111 -0.69 -0.18 -0.45
N ILE A 112 -0.17 0.27 0.69
CA ILE A 112 -0.25 -0.47 1.96
C ILE A 112 -1.71 -0.68 2.35
N THR A 113 -2.57 0.33 2.18
CA THR A 113 -4.01 0.18 2.42
C THR A 113 -4.59 -0.89 1.49
N SER A 114 -4.31 -0.83 0.19
CA SER A 114 -4.78 -1.83 -0.77
C SER A 114 -4.29 -3.25 -0.45
N ILE A 115 -3.05 -3.38 0.02
CA ILE A 115 -2.44 -4.65 0.46
C ILE A 115 -3.13 -5.18 1.72
N ALA A 116 -3.40 -4.31 2.70
CA ALA A 116 -4.04 -4.69 3.95
C ALA A 116 -5.51 -5.07 3.78
N THR A 117 -6.25 -4.32 2.95
CA THR A 117 -7.69 -4.52 2.75
C THR A 117 -8.02 -5.47 1.60
N ALA A 118 -7.03 -5.76 0.74
CA ALA A 118 -7.22 -6.53 -0.49
C ALA A 118 -8.27 -5.90 -1.44
N THR A 119 -8.33 -4.56 -1.45
CA THR A 119 -9.25 -3.75 -2.28
C THR A 119 -8.50 -2.63 -2.98
N TYR A 120 -9.10 -2.07 -4.03
CA TYR A 120 -8.48 -0.98 -4.80
C TYR A 120 -8.68 0.40 -4.15
N PRO A 121 -7.85 1.41 -4.52
CA PRO A 121 -8.01 2.80 -4.05
C PRO A 121 -9.40 3.40 -4.28
N ALA A 122 -10.06 3.02 -5.36
CA ALA A 122 -11.44 3.41 -5.65
C ALA A 122 -12.43 2.95 -4.56
N GLU A 123 -12.15 1.85 -3.87
CA GLU A 123 -13.01 1.30 -2.85
C GLU A 123 -12.70 1.89 -1.47
N HIS A 124 -11.43 1.80 -1.04
CA HIS A 124 -11.01 2.22 0.31
C HIS A 124 -10.78 3.74 0.45
N GLY A 125 -10.59 4.48 -0.64
CA GLY A 125 -10.55 5.94 -0.64
C GLY A 125 -9.30 6.60 -0.07
N ILE A 126 -8.24 5.83 0.20
CA ILE A 126 -6.93 6.36 0.61
C ILE A 126 -6.11 6.60 -0.66
N LEU A 127 -6.12 7.84 -1.13
CA LEU A 127 -5.52 8.23 -2.43
C LEU A 127 -4.13 8.88 -2.30
N GLY A 128 -3.57 8.95 -1.09
CA GLY A 128 -2.21 9.44 -0.86
C GLY A 128 -1.99 9.85 0.60
N TRP A 129 -0.80 10.35 0.92
CA TRP A 129 -0.43 10.79 2.27
C TRP A 129 -1.19 12.02 2.77
N THR A 130 -1.60 12.88 1.85
CA THR A 130 -2.38 14.08 2.15
C THR A 130 -3.78 13.93 1.57
N LEU A 131 -4.81 13.97 2.41
CA LEU A 131 -6.20 13.96 1.94
C LEU A 131 -6.87 15.26 2.32
N THR A 132 -7.69 15.78 1.41
CA THR A 132 -8.53 16.94 1.67
C THR A 132 -9.98 16.50 1.71
N LEU A 133 -10.66 16.88 2.79
CA LEU A 133 -12.11 16.75 2.90
C LEU A 133 -12.72 18.15 2.90
N LEU A 134 -13.56 18.43 1.91
CA LEU A 134 -14.44 19.58 1.94
C LEU A 134 -15.73 19.16 2.64
N GLU A 135 -16.01 19.74 3.81
CA GLU A 135 -17.33 19.55 4.42
C GLU A 135 -18.38 20.30 3.58
N PRO A 136 -19.56 19.70 3.34
CA PRO A 136 -20.69 20.46 2.81
C PRO A 136 -20.99 21.60 3.80
N PRO A 137 -21.42 22.78 3.32
CA PRO A 137 -21.82 23.87 4.21
C PRO A 137 -22.89 23.33 5.18
N SER A 138 -22.61 23.44 6.47
CA SER A 138 -23.54 23.03 7.52
C SER A 138 -24.87 23.77 7.31
N GLN A 139 -26.00 23.05 7.30
CA GLN A 139 -27.33 23.67 7.31
C GLN A 139 -27.67 24.31 8.67
N ALA A 140 -26.68 24.84 9.38
CA ALA A 140 -26.82 25.36 10.73
C ALA A 140 -26.14 26.72 10.86
N ALA A 141 -26.82 27.77 10.40
CA ALA A 141 -26.93 29.08 11.06
C ALA A 141 -27.68 30.08 10.16
N ASP A 142 -28.99 29.88 9.98
CA ASP A 142 -29.88 30.99 9.65
C ASP A 142 -30.32 31.65 10.98
N VAL A 143 -29.44 32.49 11.53
CA VAL A 143 -29.79 33.48 12.56
C VAL A 143 -28.85 34.67 12.44
N GLY A 144 -29.23 35.58 11.55
CA GLY A 144 -28.95 37.02 11.61
C GLY A 144 -27.55 37.49 12.01
N ALA A 145 -26.64 37.56 11.04
CA ALA A 145 -25.57 38.57 11.01
C ALA A 145 -25.06 38.76 9.57
N ALA A 146 -24.75 40.00 9.23
CA ALA A 146 -24.46 40.47 7.88
C ALA A 146 -23.20 39.87 7.24
N HIS A 147 -23.25 39.72 5.90
CA HIS A 147 -22.15 39.73 4.94
C HIS A 147 -20.83 39.06 5.34
N SER A 148 -20.83 37.73 5.44
CA SER A 148 -19.60 36.94 5.27
C SER A 148 -19.87 35.74 4.37
N ALA A 149 -18.98 35.49 3.42
CA ALA A 149 -19.06 34.34 2.52
C ALA A 149 -19.09 33.04 3.32
N PRO A 150 -19.83 31.99 2.87
CA PRO A 150 -19.86 30.72 3.58
C PRO A 150 -18.44 30.17 3.70
N THR A 151 -17.93 30.06 4.92
CA THR A 151 -16.64 29.44 5.21
C THR A 151 -16.77 27.94 5.00
N GLN A 152 -16.29 27.43 3.86
CA GLN A 152 -16.02 26.00 3.71
C GLN A 152 -14.91 25.62 4.69
N HIS A 153 -15.22 24.80 5.69
CA HIS A 153 -14.20 24.23 6.57
C HIS A 153 -13.40 23.20 5.75
N THR A 154 -12.16 23.56 5.44
CA THR A 154 -11.20 22.67 4.77
C THR A 154 -10.40 21.96 5.84
N GLN A 155 -10.48 20.63 5.88
CA GLN A 155 -9.61 19.82 6.74
C GLN A 155 -8.56 19.13 5.88
N HIS A 156 -7.30 19.47 6.13
CA HIS A 156 -6.14 18.78 5.59
C HIS A 156 -5.74 17.68 6.59
N PHE A 157 -5.80 16.43 6.15
CA PHE A 157 -5.34 15.30 6.95
C PHE A 157 -3.96 14.88 6.45
N PRO A 158 -2.86 15.25 7.12
CA PRO A 158 -1.65 14.46 7.00
C PRO A 158 -1.94 13.10 7.63
N LEU A 159 -2.07 12.06 6.81
CA LEU A 159 -2.16 10.71 7.34
C LEU A 159 -0.83 10.39 8.01
N ARG A 160 -0.78 10.39 9.34
CA ARG A 160 0.30 9.72 10.07
C ARG A 160 -0.07 8.24 10.11
N PHE A 161 0.31 7.52 9.08
CA PHE A 161 0.16 6.07 9.07
C PHE A 161 1.16 5.51 10.09
N ASN A 162 0.65 5.05 11.23
CA ASN A 162 1.40 4.13 12.08
C ASN A 162 1.02 2.73 11.58
N PRO A 163 1.91 2.02 10.87
CA PRO A 163 1.51 0.85 10.10
C PRO A 163 1.18 -0.37 10.99
N LEU A 164 1.13 -0.23 12.32
CA LEU A 164 0.70 -1.25 13.27
C LEU A 164 -0.77 -1.66 13.05
N PRO A 165 -1.06 -2.90 12.62
CA PRO A 165 -2.31 -3.55 12.94
C PRO A 165 -2.26 -3.90 14.42
N PHE A 166 -3.30 -3.53 15.14
CA PHE A 166 -3.61 -3.94 16.50
C PHE A 166 -3.22 -5.42 16.77
N THR A 167 -2.32 -5.65 17.72
CA THR A 167 -2.21 -6.94 18.43
C THR A 167 -3.23 -6.93 19.56
N PRO A 168 -4.25 -7.81 19.59
CA PRO A 168 -5.07 -7.96 20.78
C PRO A 168 -4.20 -8.51 21.92
N ASP A 169 -4.26 -7.86 23.08
CA ASP A 169 -3.82 -8.45 24.33
C ASP A 169 -4.68 -9.70 24.62
N PRO A 170 -4.08 -10.91 24.73
CA PRO A 170 -4.82 -12.14 24.99
C PRO A 170 -5.60 -12.17 26.32
N GLN A 171 -5.43 -11.18 27.20
CA GLN A 171 -6.02 -11.20 28.54
C GLN A 171 -7.39 -10.53 28.68
N GLN A 172 -8.02 -10.01 27.60
CA GLN A 172 -9.30 -9.27 27.71
C GLN A 172 -10.53 -9.89 27.01
N LEU A 173 -10.48 -11.13 26.55
CA LEU A 173 -11.65 -11.83 26.01
C LEU A 173 -12.33 -12.67 27.10
N ASP A 174 -13.03 -12.01 28.02
CA ASP A 174 -14.17 -12.62 28.72
C ASP A 174 -15.13 -11.54 29.24
N SER A 175 -16.38 -11.62 28.76
CA SER A 175 -17.67 -11.15 29.34
C SER A 175 -18.49 -10.04 28.63
N VAL A 176 -19.59 -10.48 28.00
CA VAL A 176 -21.00 -10.01 28.08
C VAL A 176 -21.38 -8.51 27.84
N VAL A 177 -22.01 -8.23 26.66
CA VAL A 177 -23.23 -7.42 26.27
C VAL A 177 -23.91 -6.48 27.32
N PRO A 178 -24.69 -5.37 27.01
CA PRO A 178 -24.97 -4.55 25.79
C PRO A 178 -24.78 -3.00 25.96
N ALA A 179 -24.86 -2.23 24.85
CA ALA A 179 -24.95 -0.74 24.84
C ALA A 179 -26.28 -0.20 25.43
N PRO A 180 -26.35 1.06 25.97
CA PRO A 180 -26.83 2.19 25.14
C PRO A 180 -26.39 3.64 25.51
N ALA A 181 -26.57 4.53 24.50
CA ALA A 181 -27.03 5.95 24.49
C ALA A 181 -26.22 7.14 25.06
N THR A 182 -25.83 8.02 24.12
CA THR A 182 -25.74 9.52 24.14
C THR A 182 -24.86 10.19 25.22
N SER A 183 -23.87 11.02 24.89
CA SER A 183 -24.00 12.29 24.16
C SER A 183 -22.62 12.89 23.81
N LEU A 184 -22.63 13.90 22.94
CA LEU A 184 -21.49 14.67 22.47
C LEU A 184 -20.93 15.57 23.63
N GLU A 185 -20.12 14.96 24.49
CA GLU A 185 -18.85 15.50 25.05
C GLU A 185 -17.67 15.23 24.10
N ALA A 186 -17.99 14.69 22.93
CA ALA A 186 -17.69 15.45 21.73
C ALA A 186 -18.17 16.92 21.85
N LEU A 187 -17.29 17.88 21.92
CA LEU A 187 -16.39 18.21 20.82
C LEU A 187 -14.94 18.35 21.32
N GLY A 188 -14.57 17.65 22.40
CA GLY A 188 -13.29 17.72 23.12
C GLY A 188 -12.09 17.08 22.41
N VAL A 189 -11.68 17.64 21.28
CA VAL A 189 -10.43 17.30 20.59
C VAL A 189 -9.22 17.63 21.48
N SER A 190 -8.42 16.61 21.79
CA SER A 190 -7.03 16.75 22.24
C SER A 190 -6.13 15.73 21.54
N ALA A 191 -5.28 16.26 20.66
CA ALA A 191 -3.96 15.84 20.22
C ALA A 191 -3.39 14.51 20.76
N SER A 192 -3.84 13.38 20.22
CA SER A 192 -2.99 12.22 19.92
C SER A 192 -3.80 11.24 19.08
N GLU A 193 -3.31 10.97 17.88
CA GLU A 193 -3.53 9.71 17.16
C GLU A 193 -4.95 9.50 16.60
N ILE A 194 -5.17 10.01 15.38
CA ILE A 194 -6.18 9.45 14.48
C ILE A 194 -5.65 8.09 14.03
N PHE A 195 -5.88 7.06 14.85
CA PHE A 195 -5.70 5.68 14.45
C PHE A 195 -6.85 5.27 13.53
N CYS A 196 -6.54 4.64 12.40
CA CYS A 196 -7.50 3.84 11.66
C CYS A 196 -7.89 2.63 12.51
N THR A 197 -8.80 2.80 13.46
CA THR A 197 -9.44 1.66 14.11
C THR A 197 -10.44 1.04 13.12
N PRO A 198 -10.47 -0.30 12.97
CA PRO A 198 -11.46 -1.00 12.14
C PRO A 198 -12.92 -0.63 12.46
N SER A 199 -13.20 -0.11 13.66
CA SER A 199 -14.53 0.32 14.11
C SER A 199 -15.16 1.48 13.31
N ALA A 200 -14.40 2.22 12.49
CA ALA A 200 -14.94 3.27 11.63
C ALA A 200 -15.47 2.75 10.26
N TRP A 201 -15.35 1.45 9.98
CA TRP A 201 -15.64 0.85 8.68
C TRP A 201 -16.67 -0.27 8.81
N PRO A 202 -17.98 0.03 8.84
CA PRO A 202 -19.04 -0.96 9.09
C PRO A 202 -19.26 -1.99 7.96
N GLN A 203 -18.37 -2.06 6.96
CA GLN A 203 -18.48 -2.98 5.82
C GLN A 203 -17.28 -3.92 5.64
N LEU A 204 -16.24 -3.79 6.46
CA LEU A 204 -15.13 -4.74 6.53
C LEU A 204 -15.07 -5.28 7.95
N ASP A 205 -16.08 -6.09 8.28
CA ASP A 205 -15.86 -7.14 9.26
C ASP A 205 -14.81 -8.06 8.60
N VAL A 206 -13.53 -7.88 8.96
CA VAL A 206 -12.49 -8.89 8.74
C VAL A 206 -12.28 -9.72 10.02
N PRO A 207 -13.29 -10.38 10.62
CA PRO A 207 -13.07 -11.38 11.64
C PRO A 207 -13.01 -12.76 10.97
N THR A 208 -11.86 -13.14 10.44
CA THR A 208 -11.54 -14.57 10.35
C THR A 208 -10.04 -14.81 10.40
N ILE A 209 -9.62 -15.25 11.58
CA ILE A 209 -8.30 -15.67 12.03
C ILE A 209 -7.44 -16.26 10.88
N VAL A 210 -6.57 -15.42 10.34
CA VAL A 210 -5.22 -15.78 9.88
C VAL A 210 -4.31 -15.41 11.05
N ASN A 211 -3.34 -16.25 11.41
CA ASN A 211 -2.29 -15.84 12.35
C ASN A 211 -1.39 -14.78 11.66
N HIS A 212 -1.89 -13.55 11.51
CA HIS A 212 -1.11 -12.41 11.06
C HIS A 212 -0.14 -12.04 12.18
N ALA A 213 1.15 -12.31 11.97
CA ALA A 213 2.20 -11.62 12.70
C ALA A 213 2.54 -10.36 11.91
N TYR A 214 2.22 -9.20 12.47
CA TYR A 214 2.78 -7.94 12.00
C TYR A 214 4.14 -7.74 12.67
N ILE A 215 5.18 -7.62 11.88
CA ILE A 215 6.54 -7.54 12.38
C ILE A 215 7.18 -6.26 11.86
N HIS A 216 7.47 -5.34 12.77
CA HIS A 216 8.04 -4.01 12.50
C HIS A 216 9.25 -3.79 13.41
N GLY A 217 10.35 -3.24 12.89
CA GLY A 217 11.48 -2.78 13.71
C GLY A 217 11.12 -1.46 14.42
N ALA A 218 11.41 -1.33 15.72
CA ALA A 218 11.07 -0.10 16.44
C ALA A 218 11.89 1.11 15.94
N TYR A 219 11.25 2.25 15.67
CA TYR A 219 11.95 3.53 15.48
C TYR A 219 11.53 4.54 16.55
N SER A 220 12.53 5.05 17.29
CA SER A 220 12.42 6.35 17.95
C SER A 220 12.75 7.44 16.93
N GLU A 221 11.85 8.43 16.82
CA GLU A 221 12.15 9.70 16.16
C GLU A 221 13.35 10.32 16.88
N HIS A 222 14.57 10.31 16.31
CA HIS A 222 15.64 11.30 16.58
C HIS A 222 16.79 11.19 15.55
N HIS A 223 17.03 12.30 14.84
CA HIS A 223 18.25 12.81 14.20
C HIS A 223 19.52 11.92 14.14
N MET A 224 19.55 10.88 13.29
CA MET A 224 20.77 10.18 12.87
C MET A 224 20.77 9.99 11.35
N ARG A 225 21.93 10.13 10.69
CA ARG A 225 22.05 10.08 9.22
C ARG A 225 21.87 8.63 8.71
N ALA A 226 21.08 8.47 7.64
CA ALA A 226 20.50 7.20 7.18
C ALA A 226 21.49 6.05 6.89
N HIS A 227 22.70 6.35 6.39
CA HIS A 227 23.68 5.31 6.08
C HIS A 227 24.23 4.57 7.32
N GLU A 228 24.03 5.11 8.52
CA GLU A 228 24.38 4.46 9.79
C GLU A 228 23.25 3.55 10.31
N LYS A 229 21.99 3.71 9.84
CA LYS A 229 20.83 2.87 10.22
C LYS A 229 20.76 1.56 9.45
N VAL A 230 21.19 1.54 8.19
CA VAL A 230 21.20 0.34 7.33
C VAL A 230 22.10 -0.77 7.90
N GLU A 231 23.09 -0.45 8.73
CA GLU A 231 23.98 -1.42 9.37
C GLU A 231 23.44 -2.00 10.70
N GLY A 232 22.25 -1.58 11.17
CA GLY A 232 21.93 -1.66 12.61
C GLY A 232 20.83 -2.60 13.13
N GLY A 233 19.72 -2.89 12.42
CA GLY A 233 18.67 -3.67 13.11
C GLY A 233 17.34 -4.01 12.42
N ASP A 234 16.83 -3.19 11.50
CA ASP A 234 15.41 -3.29 11.09
C ASP A 234 15.05 -4.64 10.44
N ILE A 235 15.66 -4.96 9.30
CA ILE A 235 15.40 -6.22 8.60
C ILE A 235 15.78 -7.45 9.47
N ARG A 236 16.87 -7.37 10.25
CA ARG A 236 17.33 -8.51 11.06
C ARG A 236 16.38 -8.81 12.22
N GLU A 237 15.82 -7.77 12.85
CA GLU A 237 14.80 -7.93 13.86
C GLU A 237 13.51 -8.51 13.27
N VAL A 238 13.10 -8.03 12.10
CA VAL A 238 11.93 -8.56 11.37
C VAL A 238 12.11 -10.06 11.10
N LEU A 239 13.26 -10.45 10.54
CA LEU A 239 13.58 -11.85 10.23
C LEU A 239 13.66 -12.71 11.50
N ALA A 240 14.24 -12.19 12.59
CA ALA A 240 14.32 -12.93 13.86
C ALA A 240 12.95 -13.17 14.50
N ASN A 241 12.05 -12.17 14.46
CA ASN A 241 10.66 -12.30 14.90
C ASN A 241 9.89 -13.32 14.06
N LEU A 242 10.07 -13.29 12.73
CA LEU A 242 9.42 -14.22 11.81
C LEU A 242 9.85 -15.67 12.08
N ARG A 243 11.15 -15.89 12.28
CA ARG A 243 11.68 -17.21 12.64
C ARG A 243 11.07 -17.74 13.94
N ARG A 244 11.00 -16.89 14.99
CA ARG A 244 10.38 -17.26 16.27
C ARG A 244 8.92 -17.66 16.09
N PHE A 245 8.17 -16.90 15.29
CA PHE A 245 6.78 -17.20 14.98
C PHE A 245 6.61 -18.59 14.32
N TRP A 246 7.39 -18.89 13.28
CA TRP A 246 7.28 -20.20 12.61
C TRP A 246 7.75 -21.37 13.46
N LEU A 247 8.82 -21.21 14.26
CA LEU A 247 9.25 -22.24 15.21
C LEU A 247 8.15 -22.54 16.24
N ALA A 248 7.43 -21.52 16.73
CA ALA A 248 6.30 -21.71 17.62
C ALA A 248 5.15 -22.48 16.95
N GLN A 249 4.83 -22.18 15.67
CA GLN A 249 3.82 -22.93 14.90
C GLN A 249 4.21 -24.39 14.68
N ALA A 250 5.47 -24.65 14.30
CA ALA A 250 5.98 -26.00 14.08
C ALA A 250 5.94 -26.82 15.38
N ALA A 251 6.32 -26.22 16.52
CA ALA A 251 6.25 -26.86 17.82
C ALA A 251 4.81 -27.22 18.23
N ALA A 252 3.85 -26.31 18.02
CA ALA A 252 2.44 -26.56 18.29
C ALA A 252 1.90 -27.72 17.42
N ALA A 253 2.22 -27.74 16.13
CA ALA A 253 1.83 -28.81 15.22
C ALA A 253 2.41 -30.19 15.64
N ALA A 254 3.65 -30.23 16.12
CA ALA A 254 4.28 -31.46 16.62
C ALA A 254 3.60 -32.00 17.89
N GLN A 255 3.20 -31.12 18.83
CA GLN A 255 2.50 -31.50 20.06
C GLN A 255 1.09 -32.08 19.79
N HIS A 256 0.39 -31.55 18.79
CA HIS A 256 -0.90 -32.11 18.37
C HIS A 256 -0.77 -33.52 17.76
N LYS A 257 0.31 -33.79 17.00
CA LYS A 257 0.58 -35.14 16.45
C LYS A 257 0.89 -36.17 17.53
N THR A 258 1.59 -35.80 18.60
CA THR A 258 1.93 -36.72 19.69
C THR A 258 0.73 -37.07 20.58
N HIS A 259 -0.17 -36.11 20.85
CA HIS A 259 -1.40 -36.38 21.61
C HIS A 259 -2.39 -37.27 20.83
N GLY A 260 -2.48 -37.14 19.50
CA GLY A 260 -3.30 -38.02 18.65
C GLY A 260 -2.84 -39.47 18.59
N LEU A 261 -1.58 -39.77 18.96
CA LEU A 261 -1.02 -41.12 19.01
C LEU A 261 -1.20 -41.82 20.37
N GLN A 262 -1.56 -41.09 21.43
CA GLN A 262 -1.76 -41.64 22.78
C GLN A 262 -3.23 -41.90 23.15
N GLN A 263 -4.19 -41.55 22.29
CA GLN A 263 -5.61 -41.87 22.51
C GLN A 263 -5.94 -43.30 22.08
N THR A 264 -6.64 -44.05 22.96
CA THR A 264 -7.04 -45.44 22.70
C THR A 264 -8.19 -45.52 21.70
N ALA A 265 -8.33 -46.66 21.02
CA ALA A 265 -9.28 -46.87 19.92
C ALA A 265 -10.77 -46.66 20.29
N SER A 266 -11.13 -46.54 21.57
CA SER A 266 -12.51 -46.29 22.03
C SER A 266 -12.92 -44.82 22.10
N GLU A 267 -12.00 -43.87 21.92
CA GLU A 267 -12.29 -42.42 22.03
C GLU A 267 -12.48 -41.73 20.67
N ARG A 268 -12.58 -42.50 19.58
CA ARG A 268 -12.64 -41.99 18.19
C ARG A 268 -14.01 -41.51 17.70
N THR A 269 -14.97 -41.26 18.58
CA THR A 269 -16.26 -40.67 18.18
C THR A 269 -16.31 -39.19 18.56
N SER A 270 -16.35 -38.35 17.53
CA SER A 270 -16.49 -36.87 17.53
C SER A 270 -15.29 -36.01 17.94
N ALA A 271 -14.06 -36.39 17.58
CA ALA A 271 -12.97 -35.41 17.46
C ALA A 271 -13.13 -34.62 16.15
N PRO A 272 -13.04 -33.27 16.14
CA PRO A 272 -12.94 -32.52 14.90
C PRO A 272 -11.72 -33.02 14.12
N ALA A 273 -11.87 -33.13 12.79
CA ALA A 273 -10.83 -33.58 11.88
C ALA A 273 -9.47 -32.97 12.27
N ALA A 274 -8.45 -33.84 12.33
CA ALA A 274 -7.08 -33.51 12.72
C ALA A 274 -6.69 -32.10 12.26
N ALA A 275 -6.30 -31.24 13.20
CA ALA A 275 -5.68 -29.95 12.90
C ALA A 275 -4.35 -30.22 12.18
N THR A 276 -4.41 -30.40 10.87
CA THR A 276 -3.28 -30.21 9.96
C THR A 276 -2.70 -28.83 10.27
N ALA A 277 -1.37 -28.73 10.40
CA ALA A 277 -0.69 -27.46 10.62
C ALA A 277 -1.26 -26.42 9.64
N ALA A 278 -2.04 -25.48 10.14
CA ALA A 278 -2.79 -24.59 9.27
C ALA A 278 -1.78 -23.72 8.49
N ALA A 279 -2.00 -23.56 7.19
CA ALA A 279 -1.30 -22.55 6.40
C ALA A 279 -1.33 -21.21 7.15
N SER A 280 -0.23 -20.47 7.10
CA SER A 280 -0.10 -19.18 7.77
C SER A 280 0.45 -18.13 6.83
N LEU A 281 0.08 -16.87 7.08
CA LEU A 281 0.61 -15.72 6.36
C LEU A 281 1.20 -14.73 7.37
N ALA A 282 2.48 -14.45 7.24
CA ALA A 282 3.14 -13.36 7.93
C ALA A 282 3.29 -12.17 6.97
N TYR A 283 3.00 -10.96 7.47
CA TYR A 283 3.17 -9.72 6.72
C TYR A 283 4.37 -8.95 7.31
N CYS A 284 5.35 -8.67 6.46
CA CYS A 284 6.59 -8.00 6.85
C CYS A 284 6.77 -6.76 5.96
N TYR A 285 6.80 -5.58 6.55
CA TYR A 285 7.04 -4.34 5.84
C TYR A 285 8.41 -3.78 6.24
N VAL A 286 9.16 -3.30 5.26
CA VAL A 286 10.50 -2.73 5.43
C VAL A 286 10.54 -1.42 4.68
N ASN A 287 10.89 -0.34 5.37
CA ASN A 287 10.90 1.04 4.88
C ASN A 287 12.05 1.37 3.91
N GLU A 288 13.06 0.51 3.81
CA GLU A 288 14.13 0.62 2.81
C GLU A 288 13.80 -0.29 1.61
N PRO A 289 14.18 0.11 0.38
CA PRO A 289 15.07 1.23 0.04
C PRO A 289 14.42 2.62 -0.15
N ASP A 290 13.13 2.80 0.09
CA ASP A 290 12.39 4.05 -0.15
C ASP A 290 13.06 5.28 0.48
N HIS A 291 13.40 5.21 1.77
CA HIS A 291 14.05 6.32 2.46
C HIS A 291 15.35 6.77 1.76
N SER A 292 16.23 5.83 1.41
CA SER A 292 17.46 6.11 0.68
C SER A 292 17.20 6.68 -0.72
N CYS A 293 16.12 6.24 -1.38
CA CYS A 293 15.73 6.72 -2.71
C CYS A 293 15.21 8.17 -2.67
N HIS A 294 14.42 8.54 -1.68
CA HIS A 294 13.99 9.93 -1.48
C HIS A 294 15.18 10.86 -1.23
N GLU A 295 16.10 10.49 -0.35
CA GLU A 295 17.20 11.37 0.05
C GLU A 295 18.27 11.50 -1.04
N TYR A 296 18.66 10.40 -1.70
CA TYR A 296 19.82 10.37 -2.58
C TYR A 296 19.50 10.04 -4.04
N GLY A 297 18.29 9.60 -4.34
CA GLY A 297 17.90 9.06 -5.64
C GLY A 297 18.10 7.54 -5.75
N PHE A 298 17.27 6.88 -6.55
CA PHE A 298 17.24 5.42 -6.63
C PHE A 298 18.49 4.81 -7.29
N ASP A 299 19.17 5.53 -8.18
CA ASP A 299 20.38 5.05 -8.86
C ASP A 299 21.66 5.32 -8.06
N SER A 300 21.55 5.93 -6.88
CA SER A 300 22.64 6.38 -6.02
C SER A 300 23.37 5.24 -5.31
N LYS A 301 24.60 5.52 -4.85
CA LYS A 301 25.37 4.56 -4.04
C LYS A 301 24.67 4.19 -2.72
N PRO A 302 24.07 5.13 -1.95
CA PRO A 302 23.30 4.79 -0.76
C PRO A 302 22.14 3.84 -1.03
N ALA A 303 21.29 4.13 -2.02
CA ALA A 303 20.15 3.28 -2.36
C ALA A 303 20.58 1.86 -2.78
N ARG A 304 21.63 1.75 -3.62
CA ARG A 304 22.21 0.45 -4.00
C ARG A 304 22.78 -0.32 -2.80
N ARG A 305 23.40 0.38 -1.84
CA ARG A 305 23.92 -0.24 -0.61
C ARG A 305 22.78 -0.76 0.27
N ALA A 306 21.72 0.03 0.47
CA ALA A 306 20.53 -0.40 1.20
C ALA A 306 19.94 -1.69 0.59
N LEU A 307 19.74 -1.70 -0.73
CA LEU A 307 19.26 -2.90 -1.44
C LEU A 307 20.22 -4.10 -1.31
N THR A 308 21.53 -3.87 -1.37
CA THR A 308 22.53 -4.95 -1.20
C THR A 308 22.45 -5.58 0.19
N VAL A 309 22.28 -4.77 1.23
CA VAL A 309 22.13 -5.23 2.61
C VAL A 309 20.82 -6.01 2.79
N LEU A 310 19.71 -5.51 2.26
CA LEU A 310 18.42 -6.20 2.26
C LEU A 310 18.51 -7.56 1.56
N ASN A 311 19.11 -7.60 0.37
CA ASN A 311 19.33 -8.85 -0.37
C ASN A 311 20.12 -9.86 0.46
N ALA A 312 21.24 -9.45 1.06
CA ALA A 312 22.09 -10.34 1.84
C ALA A 312 21.37 -10.89 3.09
N ALA A 313 20.62 -10.03 3.79
CA ALA A 313 19.84 -10.45 4.97
C ALA A 313 18.73 -11.45 4.61
N LEU A 314 18.02 -11.22 3.51
CA LEU A 314 17.00 -12.14 3.01
C LEU A 314 17.60 -13.47 2.52
N GLU A 315 18.78 -13.42 1.89
CA GLU A 315 19.51 -14.62 1.45
C GLU A 315 19.99 -15.47 2.63
N GLU A 316 20.60 -14.84 3.63
CA GLU A 316 21.03 -15.49 4.88
C GLU A 316 19.84 -16.13 5.59
N PHE A 317 18.75 -15.37 5.77
CA PHE A 317 17.53 -15.89 6.38
C PHE A 317 16.94 -17.07 5.58
N TRP A 318 16.88 -16.97 4.26
CA TRP A 318 16.38 -18.07 3.44
C TRP A 318 17.25 -19.32 3.54
N ALA A 319 18.58 -19.17 3.60
CA ALA A 319 19.49 -20.28 3.83
C ALA A 319 19.25 -20.94 5.19
N ASP A 320 19.06 -20.14 6.25
CA ASP A 320 18.73 -20.64 7.59
C ASP A 320 17.41 -21.41 7.62
N ILE A 321 16.36 -20.88 6.99
CA ILE A 321 15.05 -21.55 6.87
C ILE A 321 15.18 -22.89 6.15
N ASN A 322 15.96 -22.96 5.06
CA ASN A 322 16.18 -24.22 4.33
C ASN A 322 17.00 -25.24 5.11
N ALA A 323 17.87 -24.81 6.01
CA ALA A 323 18.71 -25.68 6.83
C ALA A 323 18.00 -26.17 8.11
N ASP A 324 16.94 -25.49 8.56
CA ASP A 324 16.29 -25.76 9.84
C ASP A 324 15.27 -26.91 9.77
N ALA A 325 15.75 -28.11 10.10
CA ALA A 325 14.93 -29.32 10.14
C ALA A 325 13.73 -29.25 11.12
N ALA A 326 13.74 -28.31 12.08
CA ALA A 326 12.65 -28.15 13.06
C ALA A 326 11.40 -27.49 12.46
N LEU A 327 11.54 -26.77 11.33
CA LEU A 327 10.40 -26.23 10.59
C LEU A 327 9.60 -27.33 9.85
N GLY A 328 10.10 -28.57 9.86
CA GLY A 328 9.38 -29.76 9.42
C GLY A 328 9.23 -29.88 7.89
N PRO A 329 8.42 -30.84 7.41
CA PRO A 329 8.16 -31.04 5.98
C PRO A 329 7.18 -30.02 5.37
N SER A 330 6.64 -29.08 6.16
CA SER A 330 5.73 -28.05 5.68
C SER A 330 6.46 -27.12 4.71
N SER A 331 5.82 -26.80 3.59
CA SER A 331 6.42 -25.89 2.61
C SER A 331 6.48 -24.46 3.18
N VAL A 332 7.62 -23.79 3.08
CA VAL A 332 7.75 -22.37 3.40
C VAL A 332 7.94 -21.60 2.11
N ALA A 333 7.31 -20.44 2.00
CA ALA A 333 7.43 -19.55 0.86
C ALA A 333 7.76 -18.12 1.30
N LEU A 334 8.80 -17.54 0.72
CA LEU A 334 9.03 -16.10 0.74
C LEU A 334 8.44 -15.50 -0.53
N VAL A 335 7.46 -14.63 -0.36
CA VAL A 335 6.89 -13.81 -1.42
C VAL A 335 7.33 -12.39 -1.15
N ILE A 336 8.09 -11.79 -2.05
CA ILE A 336 8.66 -10.45 -1.87
C ILE A 336 8.15 -9.55 -3.00
N THR A 337 7.64 -8.37 -2.65
CA THR A 337 7.20 -7.32 -3.56
C THR A 337 7.52 -5.93 -2.99
N ALA A 338 7.12 -4.89 -3.71
CA ALA A 338 7.07 -3.51 -3.21
C ALA A 338 5.65 -2.95 -3.34
N ASP A 339 5.42 -1.81 -2.71
CA ASP A 339 4.25 -0.94 -2.87
C ASP A 339 4.36 -0.07 -4.12
N HIS A 340 5.54 0.50 -4.38
CA HIS A 340 5.87 1.30 -5.55
C HIS A 340 7.37 1.30 -5.86
N GLY A 341 7.74 1.99 -6.94
CA GLY A 341 9.11 2.38 -7.26
C GLY A 341 9.33 3.88 -7.11
N HIS A 342 10.26 4.43 -7.89
CA HIS A 342 10.72 5.81 -7.77
C HIS A 342 10.95 6.48 -9.13
N ARG A 343 10.83 7.80 -9.15
CA ARG A 343 11.19 8.68 -10.27
C ARG A 343 12.12 9.78 -9.77
N MET A 344 13.21 10.00 -10.50
CA MET A 344 14.12 11.12 -10.23
C MET A 344 13.48 12.44 -10.65
N VAL A 345 13.57 13.44 -9.78
CA VAL A 345 13.07 14.80 -10.02
C VAL A 345 14.20 15.80 -9.89
N THR A 346 14.39 16.61 -10.93
CA THR A 346 15.36 17.71 -10.92
C THR A 346 14.74 19.00 -10.41
N SER A 347 15.55 19.97 -10.01
CA SER A 347 15.07 21.29 -9.57
C SER A 347 14.18 22.01 -10.61
N SER A 348 14.45 21.81 -11.91
CA SER A 348 13.64 22.36 -13.00
C SER A 348 12.25 21.72 -13.16
N GLN A 349 12.09 20.52 -12.60
CA GLN A 349 10.86 19.72 -12.61
C GLN A 349 9.98 19.97 -11.39
N VAL A 350 10.48 20.72 -10.41
CA VAL A 350 9.67 21.21 -9.28
C VAL A 350 8.79 22.37 -9.73
N GLN A 351 7.48 22.14 -9.79
CA GLN A 351 6.49 23.15 -10.17
C GLN A 351 5.73 23.68 -8.95
N ARG A 352 5.13 24.85 -9.13
CA ARG A 352 4.20 25.46 -8.19
C ARG A 352 3.00 26.01 -8.94
N LEU A 353 1.86 26.07 -8.26
CA LEU A 353 0.70 26.77 -8.78
C LEU A 353 0.96 28.28 -8.80
N ASP A 354 0.59 28.94 -9.90
CA ASP A 354 0.57 30.40 -9.94
C ASP A 354 -0.65 30.95 -9.18
N SER A 355 -0.70 32.27 -9.00
CA SER A 355 -1.77 32.92 -8.24
C SER A 355 -3.16 32.78 -8.88
N ARG A 356 -3.24 32.59 -10.20
CA ARG A 356 -4.53 32.42 -10.90
C ARG A 356 -5.09 31.02 -10.63
N LEU A 357 -4.24 30.01 -10.73
CA LEU A 357 -4.57 28.63 -10.38
C LEU A 357 -4.93 28.51 -8.90
N ALA A 358 -4.08 29.03 -8.02
CA ALA A 358 -4.31 28.96 -6.57
C ALA A 358 -5.63 29.65 -6.15
N ALA A 359 -6.01 30.77 -6.79
CA ALA A 359 -7.26 31.46 -6.51
C ALA A 359 -8.51 30.64 -6.87
N CYS A 360 -8.38 29.65 -7.78
CA CYS A 360 -9.49 28.79 -8.18
C CYS A 360 -9.69 27.59 -7.25
N LEU A 361 -8.73 27.29 -6.35
CA LEU A 361 -8.77 26.10 -5.51
C LEU A 361 -9.39 26.39 -4.13
N ALA A 362 -10.20 25.44 -3.65
CA ALA A 362 -10.80 25.45 -2.32
C ALA A 362 -9.78 25.06 -1.23
N ALA A 363 -8.76 24.28 -1.62
CA ALA A 363 -7.72 23.77 -0.73
C ALA A 363 -6.39 23.68 -1.49
N LEU A 364 -5.29 23.49 -0.76
CA LEU A 364 -4.02 23.10 -1.38
C LEU A 364 -4.18 21.75 -2.11
N PRO A 365 -3.41 21.51 -3.20
CA PRO A 365 -3.36 20.20 -3.83
C PRO A 365 -3.11 19.08 -2.81
N SER A 366 -3.86 18.01 -2.92
CA SER A 366 -3.82 16.83 -2.05
C SER A 366 -3.25 15.62 -2.82
N THR A 367 -3.31 14.45 -2.20
CA THR A 367 -2.74 13.15 -2.61
C THR A 367 -1.21 13.17 -2.65
N GLU A 368 -0.64 13.19 -3.85
CA GLU A 368 0.80 13.05 -4.10
C GLU A 368 1.29 14.13 -5.06
N PRO A 369 2.48 14.71 -4.89
CA PRO A 369 2.99 15.77 -5.77
C PRO A 369 3.14 15.37 -7.25
N ARG A 370 3.27 14.07 -7.56
CA ARG A 370 3.31 13.53 -8.93
C ARG A 370 1.92 13.29 -9.54
N ALA A 371 0.90 13.16 -8.71
CA ALA A 371 -0.47 12.92 -9.13
C ALA A 371 -1.49 13.69 -8.27
N PRO A 372 -1.37 15.03 -8.17
CA PRO A 372 -2.12 15.78 -7.18
C PRO A 372 -3.59 15.87 -7.54
N CYS A 373 -4.45 15.65 -6.55
CA CYS A 373 -5.87 15.96 -6.65
C CYS A 373 -6.12 17.44 -6.36
N LEU A 374 -6.96 18.07 -7.19
CA LEU A 374 -7.33 19.47 -7.11
C LEU A 374 -8.82 19.62 -6.79
N HIS A 375 -9.10 20.43 -5.78
CA HIS A 375 -10.45 20.77 -5.36
C HIS A 375 -10.76 22.19 -5.81
N ALA A 376 -11.63 22.34 -6.81
CA ALA A 376 -12.06 23.64 -7.28
C ALA A 376 -12.99 24.30 -6.26
N ARG A 377 -12.93 25.63 -6.14
CA ARG A 377 -13.99 26.38 -5.44
C ARG A 377 -15.31 26.19 -6.18
N PRO A 378 -16.46 26.30 -5.49
CA PRO A 378 -17.77 26.29 -6.13
C PRO A 378 -17.79 27.27 -7.33
N GLU A 379 -18.30 26.78 -8.46
CA GLU A 379 -18.43 27.53 -9.72
C GLU A 379 -17.10 27.97 -10.39
N MET A 380 -15.95 27.60 -9.84
CA MET A 380 -14.64 27.99 -10.39
C MET A 380 -14.01 26.95 -11.34
N SER A 381 -14.67 25.81 -11.61
CA SER A 381 -14.16 24.75 -12.50
C SER A 381 -13.75 25.28 -13.88
N ALA A 382 -14.61 26.07 -14.54
CA ALA A 382 -14.29 26.65 -15.85
C ALA A 382 -13.14 27.67 -15.79
N ALA A 383 -13.04 28.43 -14.68
CA ALA A 383 -11.95 29.36 -14.47
C ALA A 383 -10.62 28.63 -14.20
N LEU A 384 -10.66 27.52 -13.46
CA LEU A 384 -9.52 26.63 -13.19
C LEU A 384 -9.00 26.03 -14.50
N GLU A 385 -9.87 25.47 -15.33
CA GLU A 385 -9.52 24.89 -16.63
C GLU A 385 -8.88 25.93 -17.58
N SER A 386 -9.46 27.13 -17.63
CA SER A 386 -8.94 28.25 -18.41
C SER A 386 -7.56 28.71 -17.89
N ALA A 387 -7.41 28.86 -16.58
CA ALA A 387 -6.14 29.21 -15.94
C ALA A 387 -5.08 28.12 -16.17
N TRP A 388 -5.46 26.84 -16.07
CA TRP A 388 -4.59 25.70 -16.33
C TRP A 388 -4.07 25.70 -17.77
N THR A 389 -4.97 25.85 -18.73
CA THR A 389 -4.65 25.90 -20.17
C THR A 389 -3.70 27.05 -20.49
N ALA A 390 -3.84 28.19 -19.81
CA ALA A 390 -2.96 29.35 -19.97
C ALA A 390 -1.62 29.22 -19.23
N SER A 391 -1.49 28.27 -18.30
CA SER A 391 -0.30 28.08 -17.47
C SER A 391 0.78 27.25 -18.16
N ALA A 392 2.01 27.29 -17.63
CA ALA A 392 3.07 26.39 -18.07
C ALA A 392 2.81 24.92 -17.73
N LEU A 393 1.90 24.63 -16.78
CA LEU A 393 1.60 23.27 -16.33
C LEU A 393 0.88 22.44 -17.40
N THR A 394 0.10 23.06 -18.28
CA THR A 394 -0.64 22.33 -19.35
C THR A 394 0.28 21.46 -20.21
N ARG A 395 1.54 21.88 -20.42
CA ARG A 395 2.52 21.11 -21.20
C ARG A 395 3.18 19.98 -20.41
N LYS A 396 3.15 20.06 -19.07
CA LYS A 396 3.83 19.15 -18.15
C LYS A 396 2.89 18.11 -17.56
N PHE A 397 1.64 18.49 -17.34
CA PHE A 397 0.59 17.69 -16.73
C PHE A 397 -0.65 17.71 -17.61
N ALA A 398 -1.29 16.55 -17.74
CA ALA A 398 -2.65 16.43 -18.24
C ALA A 398 -3.58 16.64 -17.04
N LEU A 399 -4.58 17.51 -17.16
CA LEU A 399 -5.59 17.70 -16.14
C LEU A 399 -6.82 16.89 -16.51
N LEU A 400 -7.07 15.82 -15.76
CA LEU A 400 -8.26 15.00 -15.93
C LEU A 400 -9.29 15.41 -14.88
N SER A 401 -10.55 15.56 -15.28
CA SER A 401 -11.64 15.49 -14.31
C SER A 401 -11.64 14.11 -13.63
N ILE A 402 -12.13 14.02 -12.40
CA ILE A 402 -12.24 12.72 -11.73
C ILE A 402 -13.15 11.75 -12.50
N ALA A 403 -14.14 12.26 -13.25
CA ALA A 403 -14.96 11.42 -14.11
C ALA A 403 -14.16 10.80 -15.28
N GLU A 404 -13.24 11.56 -15.89
CA GLU A 404 -12.33 11.03 -16.90
C GLU A 404 -11.32 10.04 -16.30
N ALA A 405 -10.82 10.30 -15.09
CA ALA A 405 -9.93 9.38 -14.38
C ALA A 405 -10.63 8.05 -14.03
N GLU A 406 -11.93 8.07 -13.69
CA GLU A 406 -12.76 6.87 -13.52
C GLU A 406 -13.04 6.17 -14.85
N GLN A 407 -13.29 6.91 -15.93
CA GLN A 407 -13.42 6.33 -17.27
C GLN A 407 -12.14 5.58 -17.67
N LEU A 408 -10.99 6.12 -17.31
CA LEU A 408 -9.69 5.46 -17.46
C LEU A 408 -9.44 4.39 -16.39
N ARG A 409 -10.31 4.20 -15.39
CA ARG A 409 -10.12 3.21 -14.31
C ARG A 409 -8.77 3.35 -13.60
N LEU A 410 -8.31 4.59 -13.39
CA LEU A 410 -7.02 4.84 -12.76
C LEU A 410 -6.99 4.37 -11.31
N PHE A 411 -8.09 4.55 -10.56
CA PHE A 411 -8.14 4.22 -9.13
C PHE A 411 -8.53 2.76 -8.85
N GLY A 412 -8.83 1.96 -9.88
CA GLY A 412 -9.29 0.58 -9.72
C GLY A 412 -10.30 0.15 -10.79
N PRO A 413 -10.70 -1.13 -10.79
CA PRO A 413 -11.61 -1.68 -11.79
C PRO A 413 -13.04 -1.13 -11.67
N GLN A 414 -13.42 -0.67 -10.46
CA GLN A 414 -14.72 -0.10 -10.15
C GLN A 414 -14.64 1.43 -10.04
N PRO A 415 -15.77 2.15 -10.24
CA PRO A 415 -15.87 3.58 -9.94
C PRO A 415 -15.55 3.88 -8.48
N LEU A 416 -15.23 5.15 -8.17
CA LEU A 416 -14.97 5.57 -6.80
C LEU A 416 -16.20 5.31 -5.91
N SER A 417 -15.97 4.71 -4.75
CA SER A 417 -16.96 4.61 -3.70
C SER A 417 -17.41 6.01 -3.25
N PRO A 418 -18.61 6.16 -2.66
CA PRO A 418 -19.08 7.44 -2.16
C PRO A 418 -18.09 8.10 -1.19
N GLN A 419 -17.32 7.30 -0.45
CA GLN A 419 -16.28 7.79 0.45
C GLN A 419 -15.02 8.23 -0.31
N ALA A 420 -14.50 7.40 -1.22
CA ALA A 420 -13.32 7.72 -2.02
C ALA A 420 -13.53 9.00 -2.85
N ARG A 421 -14.75 9.19 -3.38
CA ARG A 421 -15.15 10.38 -4.13
C ARG A 421 -15.04 11.67 -3.34
N ARG A 422 -15.17 11.64 -2.00
CA ARG A 422 -15.02 12.84 -1.16
C ARG A 422 -13.58 13.33 -1.08
N PHE A 423 -12.61 12.43 -1.27
CA PHE A 423 -11.18 12.74 -1.20
C PHE A 423 -10.54 12.99 -2.57
N ALA A 424 -11.12 12.46 -3.64
CA ALA A 424 -10.56 12.58 -5.00
C ALA A 424 -10.59 14.02 -5.56
N GLY A 425 -11.43 14.90 -5.01
CA GLY A 425 -11.61 16.26 -5.53
C GLY A 425 -12.33 16.31 -6.87
N ASP A 426 -12.05 17.36 -7.65
CA ASP A 426 -12.70 17.60 -8.95
C ASP A 426 -11.81 17.17 -10.13
N TYR A 427 -10.49 17.30 -9.97
CA TYR A 427 -9.51 16.94 -10.98
C TYR A 427 -8.31 16.20 -10.37
N VAL A 428 -7.62 15.42 -11.20
CA VAL A 428 -6.29 14.86 -10.92
C VAL A 428 -5.33 15.25 -12.04
N ALA A 429 -4.14 15.72 -11.68
CA ALA A 429 -3.10 16.02 -12.65
C ALA A 429 -2.19 14.80 -12.85
N VAL A 430 -1.91 14.43 -14.10
CA VAL A 430 -1.08 13.26 -14.47
C VAL A 430 0.07 13.71 -15.37
N THR A 431 1.27 13.15 -15.19
CA THR A 431 2.43 13.48 -16.02
C THR A 431 3.19 12.22 -16.48
N ASP A 432 3.69 12.22 -17.71
CA ASP A 432 4.64 11.24 -18.25
C ASP A 432 6.11 11.59 -17.95
N SER A 433 6.35 12.76 -17.36
CA SER A 433 7.68 13.26 -17.04
C SER A 433 8.05 13.04 -15.55
N GLY A 434 9.16 13.63 -15.13
CA GLY A 434 9.57 13.74 -13.72
C GLY A 434 8.94 14.93 -12.97
N ASP A 435 8.02 15.70 -13.56
CA ASP A 435 7.50 16.91 -12.93
C ASP A 435 6.68 16.60 -11.66
N ILE A 436 6.75 17.50 -10.67
CA ILE A 436 5.91 17.49 -9.45
C ILE A 436 5.28 18.85 -9.22
N ILE A 437 4.13 18.91 -8.56
CA ILE A 437 3.53 20.15 -8.06
C ILE A 437 3.65 20.15 -6.54
N LEU A 438 4.50 21.02 -6.00
CA LEU A 438 4.61 21.20 -4.55
C LEU A 438 3.56 22.20 -4.05
N ASN A 439 2.97 21.89 -2.92
CA ASN A 439 2.00 22.75 -2.22
C ASN A 439 2.64 23.53 -1.05
N GLY A 440 3.93 23.30 -0.75
CA GLY A 440 4.71 24.03 0.24
C GLY A 440 4.95 23.29 1.56
N GLU A 441 4.32 22.13 1.75
CA GLU A 441 4.47 21.31 2.97
C GLU A 441 5.56 20.25 2.86
N GLN A 442 6.07 19.97 1.66
CA GLN A 442 7.06 18.92 1.42
C GLN A 442 8.53 19.41 1.53
N PRO A 443 9.48 18.55 1.95
CA PRO A 443 10.89 18.90 2.00
C PRO A 443 11.48 19.09 0.60
N LEU A 444 12.09 20.25 0.36
CA LEU A 444 12.72 20.60 -0.94
C LEU A 444 14.01 19.84 -1.25
N TYR A 445 14.51 19.00 -0.34
CA TYR A 445 15.76 18.25 -0.53
C TYR A 445 15.58 16.87 -1.16
N MET A 446 14.34 16.39 -1.31
CA MET A 446 14.06 15.06 -1.86
C MET A 446 14.32 15.02 -3.36
N VAL A 447 14.99 13.96 -3.81
CA VAL A 447 15.41 13.76 -5.20
C VAL A 447 14.63 12.62 -5.86
N GLY A 448 14.40 11.53 -5.13
CA GLY A 448 13.45 10.49 -5.52
C GLY A 448 12.03 10.90 -5.13
N TRP A 449 11.07 10.62 -6.00
CA TRP A 449 9.64 10.86 -5.76
C TRP A 449 8.83 9.71 -6.35
N HIS A 450 7.61 9.49 -5.85
CA HIS A 450 6.67 8.50 -6.37
C HIS A 450 5.24 9.07 -6.36
N GLY A 451 4.22 8.25 -6.63
CA GLY A 451 2.80 8.64 -6.67
C GLY A 451 2.23 8.75 -8.09
N GLY A 452 3.07 8.77 -9.12
CA GLY A 452 2.67 8.87 -10.52
C GLY A 452 2.39 7.52 -11.21
N LEU A 453 2.32 7.57 -12.54
CA LEU A 453 2.03 6.40 -13.40
C LEU A 453 3.25 5.96 -14.23
N SER A 454 4.42 6.56 -13.99
CA SER A 454 5.60 6.22 -14.81
C SER A 454 6.02 4.78 -14.57
N ARG A 455 6.69 4.19 -15.58
CA ARG A 455 7.16 2.81 -15.49
C ARG A 455 8.04 2.54 -14.26
N SER A 456 8.88 3.50 -13.89
CA SER A 456 9.81 3.39 -12.77
C SER A 456 9.13 3.42 -11.40
N GLU A 457 7.89 3.93 -11.34
CA GLU A 457 7.06 3.99 -10.13
C GLU A 457 6.08 2.82 -10.06
N MET A 458 5.45 2.47 -11.19
CA MET A 458 4.35 1.50 -11.22
C MET A 458 4.82 0.04 -11.23
N LEU A 459 5.97 -0.26 -11.82
CA LEU A 459 6.41 -1.65 -11.93
C LEU A 459 7.24 -2.06 -10.71
N VAL A 460 6.68 -3.01 -9.95
CA VAL A 460 7.30 -3.60 -8.75
C VAL A 460 7.56 -5.10 -8.99
N PRO A 461 8.56 -5.70 -8.33
CA PRO A 461 8.90 -7.09 -8.57
C PRO A 461 7.95 -8.05 -7.85
N LEU A 462 7.59 -9.16 -8.50
CA LEU A 462 7.18 -10.36 -7.79
C LEU A 462 8.37 -11.32 -7.71
N ILE A 463 8.82 -11.60 -6.49
CA ILE A 463 9.92 -12.51 -6.18
C ILE A 463 9.38 -13.64 -5.31
N VAL A 464 9.72 -14.88 -5.65
CA VAL A 464 9.17 -16.07 -4.98
C VAL A 464 10.24 -17.14 -4.78
N ALA A 465 10.54 -17.42 -3.51
CA ALA A 465 11.39 -18.53 -3.08
C ALA A 465 10.57 -19.54 -2.28
N THR A 466 10.66 -20.83 -2.62
CA THR A 466 9.90 -21.90 -1.96
C THR A 466 10.80 -23.07 -1.58
N THR A 467 10.54 -23.70 -0.43
CA THR A 467 11.30 -24.89 0.01
C THR A 467 10.86 -26.16 -0.73
N ALA A 468 9.63 -26.15 -1.27
CA ALA A 468 9.02 -27.31 -1.92
C ALA A 468 9.48 -27.55 -3.37
N ASN A 469 10.32 -26.68 -3.96
CA ASN A 469 10.78 -26.86 -5.33
C ASN A 469 12.15 -26.20 -5.63
N PRO A 470 13.28 -26.91 -5.48
CA PRO A 470 14.60 -26.37 -5.80
C PRO A 470 14.93 -26.31 -7.31
N ALA A 471 14.03 -26.74 -8.20
CA ALA A 471 14.28 -26.83 -9.63
C ALA A 471 13.34 -25.92 -10.44
N PHE A 472 13.86 -24.77 -10.88
CA PHE A 472 13.50 -24.12 -12.13
C PHE A 472 14.76 -23.60 -12.81
#